data_AF-A0A836VCZ6-F1
#
_entry.id   AF-A0A836VCZ6-F1
#
_cell.length_a   1.000
_cell.length_b   1.000
_cell.length_c   1.000
_cell.angle_alpha   90.00
_cell.angle_beta   90.00
_cell.angle_gamma   90.00
#
_symmetry.space_group_name_H-M   'P 1'
#
loop_
_entity.id
_entity.type
_entity.pdbx_description
1 polymer ?
#
loop_
_entity_poly.entity_id
_entity_poly.type
_entity_poly.pdbx_seq_one_letter_code
_entity_poly.pdbx_strand_id
1 'polypeptide(L)' 'MTKREYDLIVVGAGPAGSSAAYAAAKNGIKVALLEKEENVAQTVRTSGVTWIDYA' A
#
# COMPACT_ATOMS: atom_id res chain seq x y z
N MET A 1 -16.74 -12.74 13.54
CA MET A 1 -15.79 -11.75 12.98
C MET A 1 -14.39 -12.29 13.20
N THR A 2 -13.63 -12.60 12.15
CA THR A 2 -12.24 -13.06 12.29
C THR A 2 -11.33 -11.85 12.45
N LYS A 3 -10.62 -11.78 13.58
CA LYS A 3 -9.64 -10.72 13.85
C LYS A 3 -8.42 -10.96 12.95
N ARG A 4 -8.05 -9.97 12.14
CA ARG A 4 -6.81 -10.01 11.37
C ARG A 4 -5.76 -9.19 12.11
N GLU A 5 -4.63 -9.82 12.40
CA GLU A 5 -3.48 -9.14 13.00
C GLU A 5 -2.56 -8.61 11.90
N TYR A 6 -2.10 -7.38 12.07
CA TYR A 6 -1.20 -6.65 11.19
C TYR A 6 -0.23 -5.86 12.07
N ASP A 7 1.01 -5.71 11.60
CA ASP A 7 2.06 -4.98 12.31
C ASP A 7 2.05 -3.48 11.94
N LEU A 8 1.54 -3.15 10.75
CA LEU A 8 1.45 -1.79 10.22
C LEU A 8 0.14 -1.59 9.47
N ILE A 9 -0.50 -0.44 9.67
CA ILE A 9 -1.65 0.00 8.88
C ILE A 9 -1.24 1.27 8.13
N VAL A 10 -1.44 1.27 6.81
CA VAL A 10 -1.25 2.42 5.93
C VAL A 10 -2.61 2.86 5.40
N VAL A 11 -2.94 4.15 5.55
CA VAL A 11 -4.21 4.72 5.11
C VAL A 11 -3.97 5.63 3.90
N GLY A 12 -4.67 5.32 2.81
CA GLY A 12 -4.53 5.93 1.49
C GLY A 12 -3.65 5.08 0.56
N ALA A 13 -4.22 4.57 -0.54
CA ALA A 13 -3.53 3.75 -1.54
C ALA A 13 -3.17 4.54 -2.81
N GLY A 14 -2.85 5.82 -2.66
CA GLY A 14 -2.18 6.62 -3.68
C GLY A 14 -0.68 6.25 -3.80
N PRO A 15 0.09 6.94 -4.66
CA PRO A 15 1.51 6.69 -4.87
C PRO A 15 2.30 6.55 -3.57
N ALA A 16 2.21 7.52 -2.66
CA ALA A 16 2.98 7.51 -1.42
C ALA A 16 2.59 6.36 -0.47
N GLY A 17 1.30 6.09 -0.27
CA GLY A 17 0.86 5.07 0.67
C GLY A 17 1.09 3.65 0.15
N SER A 18 0.81 3.41 -1.14
CA SER A 18 1.17 2.15 -1.81
C SER A 18 2.69 1.92 -1.77
N SER A 19 3.48 3.00 -1.87
CA SER A 19 4.94 2.92 -1.72
C SER A 19 5.40 2.51 -0.34
N ALA A 20 4.87 3.17 0.68
CA ALA A 20 5.21 2.87 2.07
C ALA A 20 4.81 1.43 2.43
N ALA A 21 3.59 1.01 2.03
CA ALA A 21 3.10 -0.34 2.26
C ALA A 21 3.95 -1.40 1.54
N TYR A 22 4.31 -1.16 0.28
CA TYR A 22 5.19 -2.05 -0.48
C TYR A 22 6.56 -2.21 0.18
N ALA A 23 7.22 -1.10 0.54
CA ALA A 23 8.52 -1.13 1.19
C ALA A 23 8.49 -1.88 2.53
N ALA A 24 7.47 -1.63 3.36
CA ALA A 24 7.31 -2.34 4.63
C ALA A 24 7.06 -3.85 4.42
N ALA A 25 6.18 -4.21 3.47
CA ALA A 25 5.90 -5.61 3.15
C ALA A 25 7.15 -6.34 2.62
N LYS A 26 7.97 -5.66 1.80
CA LYS A 26 9.25 -6.21 1.30
C LYS A 26 10.25 -6.51 2.42
N ASN A 27 10.16 -5.78 3.53
CA ASN A 27 10.95 -6.04 4.73
C ASN A 27 10.32 -7.11 5.66
N GLY A 28 9.32 -7.86 5.18
CA GLY A 28 8.71 -8.98 5.91
C GLY A 28 7.61 -8.59 6.90
N ILE A 29 7.15 -7.34 6.86
CA ILE A 29 6.14 -6.81 7.79
C ILE A 29 4.74 -7.10 7.27
N LYS A 30 3.80 -7.50 8.14
CA LYS A 30 2.41 -7.74 7.73
C LYS A 30 1.63 -6.44 7.72
N VAL A 31 1.41 -5.89 6.52
CA VAL A 31 0.79 -4.56 6.33
C VAL A 31 -0.68 -4.67 5.92
N ALA A 32 -1.54 -3.82 6.49
CA ALA A 32 -2.86 -3.52 5.95
C ALA A 32 -2.82 -2.17 5.23
N LEU A 33 -3.11 -2.16 3.93
CA LEU A 33 -3.29 -0.93 3.14
C LEU A 33 -4.78 -0.68 2.96
N LEU A 34 -5.24 0.51 3.33
CA LEU A 34 -6.65 0.91 3.26
C LEU A 34 -6.82 2.05 2.25
N GLU A 35 -7.85 1.96 1.42
CA GLU A 35 -8.28 3.01 0.50
C GLU A 35 -9.76 3.28 0.73
N LYS A 36 -10.15 4.55 0.65
CA LYS A 36 -11.55 4.98 0.75
C LYS A 36 -12.29 4.67 -0.56
N GLU A 37 -11.61 4.88 -1.68
CA GLU A 37 -12.15 4.64 -3.01
C GLU A 37 -12.22 3.14 -3.34
N GLU A 38 -13.06 2.77 -4.31
CA GLU A 38 -13.20 1.36 -4.72
C GLU A 38 -11.93 0.80 -5.34
N ASN A 39 -11.14 1.66 -6.00
CA ASN A 39 -9.91 1.29 -6.68
C ASN A 39 -8.71 2.05 -6.11
N VAL A 40 -7.57 1.35 -6.04
CA VAL A 40 -6.29 1.99 -5.68
C VAL A 40 -5.93 3.08 -6.69
N ALA A 41 -5.35 4.17 -6.20
CA ALA A 41 -4.95 5.34 -6.99
C ALA A 41 -6.08 6.00 -7.81
N GLN A 42 -7.37 5.79 -7.48
CA GLN A 42 -8.51 6.32 -8.26
C GLN A 42 -8.49 7.85 -8.46
N THR A 43 -8.04 8.62 -7.46
CA THR A 43 -7.92 10.08 -7.56
C THR A 43 -6.68 10.52 -8.36
N VAL A 44 -5.68 9.65 -8.49
CA VAL A 44 -4.41 9.96 -9.15
C VAL A 44 -4.45 9.49 -10.60
N ARG A 45 -4.95 10.36 -11.49
CA ARG A 45 -5.16 10.02 -12.92
C ARG A 45 -3.92 10.14 -13.80
N THR A 46 -2.85 10.79 -13.34
CA THR A 46 -1.67 11.11 -14.16
C THR A 46 -0.35 10.59 -13.58
N SER A 47 -0.37 10.03 -12.37
CA SER A 47 0.84 9.65 -11.63
C SER A 47 0.74 8.19 -11.19
N GLY A 48 1.58 7.33 -11.74
CA GLY A 48 1.72 5.94 -11.32
C GLY A 48 2.92 5.74 -10.39
N VAL A 49 3.05 4.54 -9.85
CA VAL A 49 4.29 4.08 -9.20
C VAL A 49 4.79 2.83 -9.92
N THR A 50 6.08 2.79 -10.21
CA THR A 50 6.75 1.61 -10.73
C THR A 50 7.87 1.26 -9.76
N TRP A 51 7.81 0.04 -9.22
CA TRP A 51 8.87 -0.51 -8.39
C TRP A 51 9.85 -1.25 -9.28
N ILE A 52 11.10 -0.81 -9.26
CA ILE A 52 12.19 -1.51 -9.95
C ILE A 52 13.12 -2.05 -8.88
N ASP A 53 13.22 -3.37 -8.83
CA ASP A 53 14.15 -4.07 -7.98
C ASP A 53 15.32 -4.58 -8.81
N TYR A 54 16.52 -4.13 -8.47
CA TYR A 54 17.78 -4.62 -9.01
C TYR A 54 18.38 -5.61 -8.01
N ALA A 55 17.73 -6.76 -7.86
CA ALA A 55 18.28 -7.90 -7.11
C ALA A 55 18.90 -8.91 -8.08
#